data_AF-A0A453CGR9-F1
#
_entry.id   AF-A0A453CGR9-F1
#
_cell.length_a   1.000
_cell.length_b   1.000
_cell.length_c   1.000
_cell.angle_alpha   90.00
_cell.angle_beta   90.00
_cell.angle_gamma   90.00
#
_symmetry.space_group_name_H-M   'P 1'
#
loop_
_entity.id
_entity.type
_entity.pdbx_description
1 polymer ?
#
loop_
_entity_poly.entity_id
_entity_poly.type
_entity_poly.pdbx_seq_one_letter_code
_entity_poly.pdbx_strand_id
1 'polypeptide(L)'
;MADAWYEVLSVLHLMAMVCLLQANSLLLPRAYGDGYGPRVSEESRRATVDVFLKASGYLDCAIRQVLPQIPSELRRQLPVDLAEGNLKALSMQALGQGVDMQLGLAIDSPKATLAVKRRLACEMVKYWHQVQESIPELPVSEGWGKKHLLFVKWKYVEAKSAAYYFHGLILDEGNSEKSHGMAIAALEASEEFLKESKRASAAFHATPPTSRSPTPFGTAKYLFDKIPKEASSKVRINQDLYTPERVIGAPPPLPDFSLALTPEDYDLPPLDPLWNKEDGHQ
;
A
#
# COMPACT_ATOMS: atom_id res chain seq x y z
N MET A 1 -31.44 6.85 -7.50
CA MET A 1 -31.25 5.45 -7.96
C MET A 1 -32.05 4.58 -6.99
N ALA A 2 -33.05 3.84 -7.46
CA ALA A 2 -33.87 2.98 -6.60
C ALA A 2 -33.58 1.52 -6.96
N ASP A 3 -32.48 0.99 -6.43
CA ASP A 3 -31.99 -0.36 -6.71
C ASP A 3 -31.43 -0.96 -5.41
N ALA A 4 -31.90 -2.14 -5.03
CA ALA A 4 -31.49 -2.76 -3.76
C ALA A 4 -30.01 -3.20 -3.76
N TRP A 5 -29.47 -3.57 -4.93
CA TRP A 5 -28.05 -3.93 -5.06
C TRP A 5 -27.14 -2.72 -4.94
N TYR A 6 -27.58 -1.54 -5.39
CA TYR A 6 -26.90 -0.28 -5.09
C TYR A 6 -26.79 -0.02 -3.59
N GLU A 7 -27.84 -0.28 -2.82
CA GLU A 7 -27.80 -0.14 -1.36
C GLU A 7 -26.83 -1.15 -0.72
N VAL A 8 -26.88 -2.42 -1.13
CA VAL A 8 -25.94 -3.45 -0.66
C VAL A 8 -24.48 -3.07 -1.00
N LEU A 9 -24.24 -2.57 -2.22
CA LEU A 9 -22.93 -2.07 -2.65
C LEU A 9 -22.43 -0.94 -1.74
N SER A 10 -23.32 0.02 -1.46
CA SER A 10 -23.02 1.18 -0.61
C SER A 10 -22.69 0.76 0.83
N VAL A 11 -23.39 -0.24 1.37
CA VAL A 11 -23.12 -0.82 2.70
C VAL A 11 -21.77 -1.52 2.75
N LEU A 12 -21.44 -2.36 1.77
CA LEU A 12 -20.12 -3.03 1.71
C LEU A 12 -18.98 -2.02 1.61
N HIS A 13 -19.14 -0.99 0.77
CA HIS A 13 -18.18 0.10 0.67
C HIS A 13 -18.01 0.83 2.02
N LEU A 14 -19.11 1.15 2.71
CA LEU A 14 -19.05 1.76 4.04
C LEU A 14 -18.36 0.87 5.07
N MET A 15 -18.65 -0.43 5.09
CA MET A 15 -18.00 -1.41 5.97
C MET A 15 -16.48 -1.43 5.76
N ALA A 16 -16.04 -1.40 4.50
CA ALA A 16 -14.63 -1.27 4.17
C ALA A 16 -14.01 0.05 4.65
N MET A 17 -14.70 1.18 4.44
CA MET A 17 -14.23 2.49 4.91
C MET A 17 -14.11 2.57 6.43
N VAL A 18 -15.04 1.94 7.17
CA VAL A 18 -14.97 1.84 8.63
C VAL A 18 -13.76 1.03 9.07
N CYS A 19 -13.45 -0.09 8.39
CA CYS A 19 -12.23 -0.85 8.65
C CYS A 19 -10.97 0.00 8.38
N LEU A 20 -10.89 0.73 7.27
CA LEU A 20 -9.75 1.61 6.99
C LEU A 20 -9.59 2.72 8.05
N LEU A 21 -10.71 3.27 8.56
CA LEU A 21 -10.69 4.23 9.65
C LEU A 21 -10.23 3.62 10.97
N GLN A 22 -10.66 2.39 11.27
CA GLN A 22 -10.21 1.62 12.43
C GLN A 22 -8.70 1.34 12.35
N ALA A 23 -8.20 0.93 11.18
CA ALA A 23 -6.78 0.74 10.94
C ALA A 23 -5.99 2.03 11.23
N ASN A 24 -6.43 3.19 10.73
CA ASN A 24 -5.81 4.48 11.02
C ASN A 24 -5.81 4.79 12.53
N SER A 25 -6.88 4.46 13.25
CA SER A 25 -7.00 4.69 14.69
C SER A 25 -6.07 3.79 15.52
N LEU A 26 -5.84 2.55 15.08
CA LEU A 26 -4.86 1.63 15.67
C LEU A 26 -3.42 2.10 15.46
N LEU A 27 -3.16 2.80 14.35
CA LEU A 27 -1.84 3.34 13.99
C LEU A 27 -1.55 4.72 14.58
N LEU A 28 -2.43 5.26 15.44
CA LEU A 28 -2.12 6.49 16.18
C LEU A 28 -1.10 6.22 17.30
N PRO A 29 -0.02 7.02 17.40
CA PRO A 29 0.95 6.88 18.49
C PRO A 29 0.30 7.07 19.87
N ARG A 30 0.61 6.19 20.83
CA ARG A 30 0.14 6.25 22.22
C ARG A 30 1.32 6.34 23.20
N ALA A 31 1.10 7.00 24.33
CA ALA A 31 2.05 7.01 25.44
C ALA A 31 1.83 5.78 26.34
N TYR A 32 2.91 5.10 26.72
CA TYR A 32 2.86 3.85 27.49
C TYR A 32 3.41 3.99 28.93
N GLY A 33 3.87 5.17 29.33
CA GLY A 33 4.36 5.42 30.69
C GLY A 33 5.71 4.79 31.02
N ASP A 34 6.44 4.28 30.01
CA ASP A 34 7.71 3.58 30.14
C ASP A 34 8.94 4.46 29.89
N GLY A 35 8.76 5.79 29.92
CA GLY A 35 9.82 6.76 29.66
C GLY A 35 10.17 6.96 28.18
N TYR A 36 9.64 6.12 27.28
CA TYR A 36 9.75 6.34 25.84
C TYR A 36 8.63 7.24 25.32
N GLY A 37 8.90 8.00 24.26
CA GLY A 37 7.91 8.86 23.62
C GLY A 37 6.74 8.09 22.98
N PRO A 38 5.66 8.77 22.57
CA PRO A 38 4.50 8.14 21.94
C PRO A 38 4.89 7.30 20.72
N ARG A 39 4.33 6.09 20.62
CA ARG A 39 4.64 5.14 19.53
C ARG A 39 3.45 4.25 19.20
N VAL A 40 3.51 3.57 18.05
CA VAL A 40 2.53 2.53 17.69
C VAL A 40 3.07 1.19 18.21
N SER A 41 2.24 0.42 18.92
CA SER A 41 2.67 -0.89 19.43
C SER A 41 2.80 -1.93 18.31
N GLU A 42 3.59 -2.98 18.56
CA GLU A 42 3.67 -4.14 17.66
C GLU A 42 2.32 -4.85 17.52
N GLU A 43 1.57 -5.00 18.61
CA GLU A 43 0.24 -5.60 18.63
C GLU A 43 -0.74 -4.81 17.76
N SER A 44 -0.76 -3.47 17.89
CA SER A 44 -1.60 -2.62 17.05
C SER A 44 -1.24 -2.75 15.57
N ARG A 45 0.06 -2.81 15.23
CA ARG A 45 0.50 -3.03 13.84
C ARG A 45 0.04 -4.39 13.30
N ARG A 46 0.09 -5.46 14.09
CA ARG A 46 -0.40 -6.79 13.69
C ARG A 46 -1.91 -6.78 13.49
N ALA A 47 -2.67 -6.26 14.46
CA ALA A 47 -4.12 -6.16 14.36
C ALA A 47 -4.57 -5.31 13.16
N THR A 48 -3.80 -4.27 12.80
CA THR A 48 -4.07 -3.47 11.61
C THR A 48 -3.96 -4.28 10.31
N VAL A 49 -3.08 -5.29 10.23
CA VAL A 49 -3.02 -6.17 9.04
C VAL A 49 -4.35 -6.88 8.84
N ASP A 50 -4.90 -7.49 9.90
CA ASP A 50 -6.18 -8.21 9.83
C ASP A 50 -7.32 -7.27 9.41
N VAL A 51 -7.34 -6.05 9.94
CA VAL A 51 -8.34 -5.02 9.58
C VAL A 51 -8.23 -4.62 8.10
N PHE A 52 -7.02 -4.57 7.53
CA PHE A 52 -6.84 -4.32 6.09
C PHE A 52 -7.32 -5.48 5.22
N LEU A 53 -7.07 -6.74 5.62
CA LEU A 53 -7.56 -7.91 4.91
C LEU A 53 -9.09 -7.92 4.87
N LYS A 54 -9.73 -7.57 5.98
CA LYS A 54 -11.18 -7.44 6.11
C LYS A 54 -11.76 -6.34 5.21
N ALA A 55 -11.12 -5.16 5.20
CA ALA A 55 -11.52 -4.07 4.31
C ALA A 55 -11.45 -4.49 2.83
N SER A 56 -10.36 -5.16 2.45
CA SER A 56 -10.18 -5.72 1.12
C SER A 56 -11.22 -6.78 0.78
N GLY A 57 -11.57 -7.65 1.74
CA GLY A 57 -12.60 -8.68 1.60
C GLY A 57 -13.99 -8.12 1.28
N TYR A 58 -14.42 -7.08 2.01
CA TYR A 58 -15.69 -6.42 1.71
C TYR A 58 -15.73 -5.78 0.31
N LEU A 59 -14.63 -5.16 -0.12
CA LEU A 59 -14.53 -4.56 -1.45
C LEU A 59 -14.47 -5.62 -2.55
N ASP A 60 -13.77 -6.73 -2.31
CA ASP A 60 -13.71 -7.86 -3.25
C ASP A 60 -15.08 -8.53 -3.40
N CYS A 61 -15.82 -8.73 -2.30
CA CYS A 61 -17.22 -9.18 -2.33
C CYS A 61 -18.11 -8.21 -3.13
N ALA A 62 -17.96 -6.90 -2.90
CA ALA A 62 -18.69 -5.88 -3.65
C ALA A 62 -18.44 -5.99 -5.17
N ILE A 63 -17.19 -6.23 -5.58
CA ILE A 63 -16.82 -6.38 -6.99
C ILE A 63 -17.33 -7.69 -7.59
N ARG A 64 -17.15 -8.82 -6.89
CA ARG A 64 -17.40 -10.15 -7.45
C ARG A 64 -18.85 -10.59 -7.33
N GLN A 65 -19.53 -10.23 -6.25
CA GLN A 65 -20.86 -10.74 -5.94
C GLN A 65 -21.96 -9.70 -6.20
N VAL A 66 -21.70 -8.41 -5.91
CA VAL A 66 -22.76 -7.37 -5.92
C VAL A 66 -22.80 -6.58 -7.22
N LEU A 67 -21.66 -6.04 -7.70
CA LEU A 67 -21.62 -5.26 -8.94
C LEU A 67 -22.23 -6.00 -10.15
N PRO A 68 -22.02 -7.31 -10.35
CA PRO A 68 -22.62 -8.04 -11.47
C PRO A 68 -24.15 -8.08 -11.45
N GLN A 69 -24.77 -7.89 -10.29
CA GLN A 69 -26.23 -7.88 -10.12
C GLN A 69 -26.84 -6.53 -10.54
N ILE A 70 -26.03 -5.47 -10.59
CA ILE A 70 -26.48 -4.13 -10.99
C ILE A 70 -26.51 -4.05 -12.53
N PRO A 71 -27.63 -3.66 -13.16
CA PRO A 71 -27.72 -3.48 -14.61
C PRO A 71 -26.59 -2.60 -15.15
N SER A 72 -26.03 -2.96 -16.31
CA SER A 72 -24.87 -2.25 -16.88
C SER A 72 -25.10 -0.77 -17.12
N GLU A 73 -26.31 -0.38 -17.52
CA GLU A 73 -26.69 1.02 -17.69
C GLU A 73 -26.65 1.79 -16.37
N LEU A 74 -27.06 1.15 -15.28
CA LEU A 74 -27.04 1.73 -13.95
C LEU A 74 -25.62 1.79 -13.36
N ARG A 75 -24.79 0.77 -13.65
CA ARG A 75 -23.37 0.76 -13.26
C ARG A 75 -22.58 1.95 -13.80
N ARG A 76 -22.90 2.42 -15.01
CA ARG A 76 -22.27 3.61 -15.61
C ARG A 76 -22.64 4.91 -14.91
N GLN A 77 -23.74 4.91 -14.17
CA GLN A 77 -24.26 6.06 -13.45
C GLN A 77 -23.88 6.03 -11.96
N LEU A 78 -23.10 5.04 -11.53
CA LEU A 78 -22.63 4.96 -10.16
C LEU A 78 -21.79 6.19 -9.80
N PRO A 79 -21.87 6.66 -8.54
CA PRO A 79 -20.92 7.59 -7.98
C PRO A 79 -19.47 7.15 -8.22
N VAL A 80 -18.57 8.12 -8.38
CA VAL A 80 -17.17 7.84 -8.70
C VAL A 80 -16.51 6.88 -7.70
N ASP A 81 -16.78 7.03 -6.41
CA ASP A 81 -16.28 6.18 -5.33
C ASP A 81 -16.78 4.73 -5.42
N LEU A 82 -17.94 4.49 -6.03
CA LEU A 82 -18.52 3.16 -6.24
C LEU A 82 -18.22 2.59 -7.64
N ALA A 83 -17.45 3.30 -8.48
CA ALA A 83 -16.99 2.76 -9.74
C ALA A 83 -16.09 1.54 -9.51
N GLU A 84 -16.24 0.50 -10.33
CA GLU A 84 -15.52 -0.77 -10.21
C GLU A 84 -13.99 -0.59 -10.08
N GLY A 85 -13.41 0.32 -10.88
CA GLY A 85 -11.98 0.65 -10.81
C GLY A 85 -11.55 1.22 -9.47
N ASN A 86 -12.38 2.08 -8.86
CA ASN A 86 -12.08 2.67 -7.55
C ASN A 86 -12.25 1.66 -6.41
N LEU A 87 -13.28 0.80 -6.47
CA LEU A 87 -13.42 -0.30 -5.51
C LEU A 87 -12.20 -1.24 -5.57
N LYS A 88 -11.72 -1.56 -6.78
CA LYS A 88 -10.53 -2.39 -6.99
C LYS A 88 -9.27 -1.70 -6.47
N ALA A 89 -9.12 -0.41 -6.75
CA ALA A 89 -8.02 0.40 -6.25
C ALA A 89 -8.00 0.44 -4.71
N LEU A 90 -9.16 0.62 -4.06
CA LEU A 90 -9.26 0.62 -2.60
C LEU A 90 -8.97 -0.74 -1.98
N SER A 91 -9.42 -1.83 -2.62
CA SER A 91 -9.13 -3.20 -2.16
C SER A 91 -7.62 -3.48 -2.20
N MET A 92 -6.97 -3.17 -3.32
CA MET A 92 -5.53 -3.35 -3.48
C MET A 92 -4.71 -2.39 -2.61
N GLN A 93 -5.22 -1.18 -2.36
CA GLN A 93 -4.63 -0.23 -1.43
C GLN A 93 -4.58 -0.82 -0.02
N ALA A 94 -5.68 -1.41 0.46
CA ALA A 94 -5.72 -2.04 1.78
C ALA A 94 -4.65 -3.14 1.91
N LEU A 95 -4.55 -4.03 0.92
CA LEU A 95 -3.51 -5.07 0.89
C LEU A 95 -2.10 -4.49 0.85
N GLY A 96 -1.85 -3.46 0.02
CA GLY A 96 -0.57 -2.76 -0.06
C GLY A 96 -0.15 -2.09 1.26
N GLN A 97 -1.11 -1.53 2.00
CA GLN A 97 -0.88 -1.01 3.35
C GLN A 97 -0.64 -2.14 4.37
N GLY A 98 -1.30 -3.29 4.23
CA GLY A 98 -1.04 -4.49 5.02
C GLY A 98 0.40 -5.00 4.87
N VAL A 99 0.90 -5.08 3.62
CA VAL A 99 2.30 -5.47 3.37
C VAL A 99 3.29 -4.44 3.92
N ASP A 100 2.97 -3.13 3.87
CA ASP A 100 3.79 -2.09 4.50
C ASP A 100 3.92 -2.32 6.02
N MET A 101 2.83 -2.72 6.68
CA MET A 101 2.88 -3.07 8.10
C MET A 101 3.73 -4.33 8.34
N GLN A 102 3.61 -5.36 7.51
CA GLN A 102 4.44 -6.56 7.58
C GLN A 102 5.93 -6.24 7.37
N LEU A 103 6.26 -5.35 6.43
CA LEU A 103 7.63 -4.90 6.19
C LEU A 103 8.18 -4.15 7.40
N GLY A 104 7.39 -3.24 7.99
CA GLY A 104 7.77 -2.54 9.21
C GLY A 104 8.06 -3.50 10.37
N LEU A 105 7.24 -4.55 10.54
CA LEU A 105 7.47 -5.61 11.54
C LEU A 105 8.72 -6.45 11.23
N ALA A 106 8.96 -6.76 9.95
CA ALA A 106 10.16 -7.48 9.53
C ALA A 106 11.43 -6.64 9.75
N ILE A 107 11.38 -5.34 9.53
CA ILE A 107 12.50 -4.42 9.78
C ILE A 107 12.94 -4.45 11.24
N ASP A 108 11.97 -4.42 12.17
CA ASP A 108 12.22 -4.44 13.62
C ASP A 108 12.64 -5.83 14.14
N SER A 109 12.39 -6.88 13.36
CA SER A 109 12.69 -8.26 13.77
C SER A 109 14.12 -8.67 13.44
N PRO A 110 14.94 -9.08 14.43
CA PRO A 110 16.29 -9.61 14.16
C PRO A 110 16.27 -10.95 13.42
N LYS A 111 15.12 -11.64 13.40
CA LYS A 111 14.94 -12.93 12.72
C LYS A 111 14.64 -12.78 11.23
N ALA A 112 14.23 -11.59 10.77
CA ALA A 112 13.86 -11.37 9.38
C ALA A 112 15.11 -11.08 8.53
N THR A 113 15.35 -11.92 7.54
CA THR A 113 16.48 -11.76 6.61
C THR A 113 16.24 -10.60 5.63
N LEU A 114 17.31 -10.12 5.00
CA LEU A 114 17.19 -9.13 3.91
C LEU A 114 16.31 -9.65 2.77
N ALA A 115 16.35 -10.95 2.47
CA ALA A 115 15.52 -11.56 1.44
C ALA A 115 14.02 -11.41 1.74
N VAL A 116 13.61 -11.57 3.00
CA VAL A 116 12.21 -11.34 3.43
C VAL A 116 11.82 -9.88 3.27
N LYS A 117 12.69 -8.94 3.70
CA LYS A 117 12.44 -7.49 3.59
C LYS A 117 12.32 -7.05 2.12
N ARG A 118 13.21 -7.55 1.26
CA ARG A 118 13.14 -7.33 -0.20
C ARG A 118 11.84 -7.87 -0.78
N ARG A 119 11.45 -9.10 -0.42
CA ARG A 119 10.20 -9.72 -0.92
C ARG A 119 9.00 -8.83 -0.61
N LEU A 120 8.81 -8.48 0.66
CA LEU A 120 7.70 -7.63 1.10
C LEU A 120 7.72 -6.26 0.40
N ALA A 121 8.89 -5.63 0.26
CA ALA A 121 9.00 -4.35 -0.45
C ALA A 121 8.63 -4.46 -1.94
N CYS A 122 9.03 -5.54 -2.63
CA CYS A 122 8.63 -5.81 -4.01
C CYS A 122 7.13 -6.12 -4.14
N GLU A 123 6.55 -6.85 -3.18
CA GLU A 123 5.09 -7.05 -3.11
C GLU A 123 4.35 -5.71 -2.97
N MET A 124 4.83 -4.78 -2.13
CA MET A 124 4.26 -3.42 -2.04
C MET A 124 4.26 -2.71 -3.40
N VAL A 125 5.38 -2.75 -4.14
CA VAL A 125 5.48 -2.14 -5.47
C VAL A 125 4.39 -2.69 -6.39
N LYS A 126 4.17 -4.01 -6.38
CA LYS A 126 3.14 -4.66 -7.20
C LYS A 126 1.73 -4.23 -6.82
N TYR A 127 1.39 -4.18 -5.52
CA TYR A 127 0.07 -3.70 -5.10
C TYR A 127 -0.17 -2.26 -5.55
N TRP A 128 0.77 -1.35 -5.27
CA TRP A 128 0.59 0.07 -5.62
C TRP A 128 0.59 0.32 -7.12
N HIS A 129 1.30 -0.49 -7.91
CA HIS A 129 1.18 -0.48 -9.36
C HIS A 129 -0.25 -0.85 -9.80
N GLN A 130 -0.81 -1.95 -9.27
CA GLN A 130 -2.17 -2.37 -9.58
C GLN A 130 -3.23 -1.37 -9.09
N VAL A 131 -2.99 -0.67 -7.97
CA VAL A 131 -3.84 0.45 -7.52
C VAL A 131 -3.85 1.54 -8.57
N GLN A 132 -2.68 1.98 -9.05
CA GLN A 132 -2.56 3.02 -10.07
C GLN A 132 -3.28 2.64 -11.37
N GLU A 133 -3.16 1.39 -11.83
CA GLU A 133 -3.83 0.90 -13.04
C GLU A 133 -5.34 0.75 -12.89
N SER A 134 -5.83 0.61 -11.65
CA SER A 134 -7.26 0.42 -11.39
C SER A 134 -8.03 1.74 -11.30
N ILE A 135 -7.37 2.84 -10.98
CA ILE A 135 -8.03 4.14 -10.86
C ILE A 135 -8.44 4.61 -12.26
N PRO A 136 -9.75 4.88 -12.51
CA PRO A 136 -10.21 5.29 -13.82
C PRO A 136 -9.63 6.66 -14.21
N GLU A 137 -9.31 6.82 -15.49
CA GLU A 137 -8.90 8.10 -16.08
C GLU A 137 -10.10 9.05 -16.10
N LEU A 138 -10.35 9.73 -14.99
CA LEU A 138 -11.39 10.74 -14.86
C LEU A 138 -10.77 12.14 -14.96
N PRO A 139 -11.52 13.14 -15.48
CA PRO A 139 -11.12 14.53 -15.36
C PRO A 139 -10.85 14.77 -13.88
N VAL A 140 -9.62 15.14 -13.53
CA VAL A 140 -9.21 15.36 -12.14
C VAL A 140 -10.08 16.49 -11.59
N SER A 141 -11.22 16.15 -11.01
CA SER A 141 -12.04 17.11 -10.31
C SER A 141 -11.22 17.58 -9.10
N GLU A 142 -11.10 18.89 -8.94
CA GLU A 142 -10.47 19.47 -7.76
C GLU A 142 -11.12 18.86 -6.51
N GLY A 143 -10.30 18.43 -5.54
CA GLY A 143 -10.77 17.79 -4.29
C GLY A 143 -10.23 16.38 -4.07
N TRP A 144 -11.10 15.47 -3.60
CA TRP A 144 -10.71 14.17 -3.05
C TRP A 144 -9.96 13.26 -4.03
N GLY A 145 -10.40 13.19 -5.31
CA GLY A 145 -9.75 12.34 -6.31
C GLY A 145 -8.30 12.72 -6.57
N LYS A 146 -8.01 14.03 -6.72
CA LYS A 146 -6.65 14.56 -6.83
C LYS A 146 -5.80 14.21 -5.61
N LYS A 147 -6.38 14.32 -4.41
CA LYS A 147 -5.69 13.96 -3.17
C LYS A 147 -5.40 12.47 -3.08
N HIS A 148 -6.33 11.60 -3.48
CA HIS A 148 -6.10 10.15 -3.53
C HIS A 148 -5.01 9.77 -4.53
N LEU A 149 -5.00 10.36 -5.73
CA LEU A 149 -3.92 10.16 -6.70
C LEU A 149 -2.53 10.53 -6.14
N LEU A 150 -2.43 11.63 -5.39
CA LEU A 150 -1.18 12.02 -4.72
C LEU A 150 -0.78 11.01 -3.62
N PHE A 151 -1.74 10.47 -2.89
CA PHE A 151 -1.49 9.41 -1.90
C PHE A 151 -0.95 8.14 -2.57
N VAL A 152 -1.59 7.68 -3.64
CA VAL A 152 -1.18 6.50 -4.41
C VAL A 152 0.21 6.72 -5.00
N LYS A 153 0.45 7.89 -5.61
CA LYS A 153 1.78 8.25 -6.10
C LYS A 153 2.82 8.19 -4.99
N TRP A 154 2.57 8.83 -3.85
CA TRP A 154 3.47 8.83 -2.71
C TRP A 154 3.80 7.41 -2.26
N LYS A 155 2.79 6.60 -1.95
CA LYS A 155 3.01 5.24 -1.46
C LYS A 155 3.67 4.32 -2.48
N TYR A 156 3.38 4.52 -3.77
CA TYR A 156 4.04 3.76 -4.84
C TYR A 156 5.54 4.04 -4.93
N VAL A 157 5.94 5.32 -4.94
CA VAL A 157 7.37 5.68 -5.00
C VAL A 157 8.10 5.35 -3.70
N GLU A 158 7.42 5.41 -2.54
CA GLU A 158 7.96 4.93 -1.26
C GLU A 158 8.23 3.41 -1.29
N ALA A 159 7.29 2.63 -1.85
CA ALA A 159 7.48 1.19 -2.05
C ALA A 159 8.66 0.90 -3.00
N LYS A 160 8.81 1.67 -4.09
CA LYS A 160 9.97 1.54 -4.99
C LYS A 160 11.28 1.83 -4.26
N SER A 161 11.31 2.90 -3.46
CA SER A 161 12.49 3.22 -2.63
C SER A 161 12.88 2.06 -1.72
N ALA A 162 11.91 1.46 -1.01
CA ALA A 162 12.14 0.29 -0.16
C ALA A 162 12.66 -0.91 -0.96
N ALA A 163 12.02 -1.24 -2.08
CA ALA A 163 12.35 -2.40 -2.90
C ALA A 163 13.77 -2.31 -3.45
N TYR A 164 14.13 -1.15 -4.01
CA TYR A 164 15.47 -0.89 -4.52
C TYR A 164 16.54 -0.84 -3.43
N TYR A 165 16.21 -0.34 -2.24
CA TYR A 165 17.15 -0.35 -1.12
C TYR A 165 17.51 -1.78 -0.71
N PHE A 166 16.51 -2.62 -0.38
CA PHE A 166 16.77 -3.99 0.03
C PHE A 166 17.33 -4.86 -1.11
N HIS A 167 16.98 -4.55 -2.37
CA HIS A 167 17.58 -5.20 -3.52
C HIS A 167 19.06 -4.83 -3.69
N GLY A 168 19.40 -3.55 -3.58
CA GLY A 168 20.78 -3.06 -3.61
C GLY A 168 21.63 -3.67 -2.51
N LEU A 169 21.10 -3.76 -1.28
CA LEU A 169 21.81 -4.43 -0.17
C LEU A 169 22.13 -5.90 -0.46
N ILE A 170 21.21 -6.65 -1.08
CA ILE A 170 21.46 -8.06 -1.43
C ILE A 170 22.45 -8.19 -2.60
N LEU A 171 22.37 -7.29 -3.59
CA LEU A 171 23.33 -7.29 -4.70
C LEU A 171 24.75 -6.98 -4.23
N ASP A 172 24.88 -6.13 -3.21
CA ASP A 172 26.15 -5.76 -2.58
C ASP A 172 26.81 -6.94 -1.84
N GLU A 173 26.04 -7.95 -1.43
CA GLU A 173 26.56 -9.21 -0.87
C GLU A 173 27.14 -10.15 -1.95
N GLY A 174 26.95 -9.85 -3.24
CA GLY A 174 27.52 -10.61 -4.34
C GLY A 174 29.02 -10.37 -4.52
N ASN A 175 29.75 -11.35 -5.07
CA ASN A 175 31.22 -11.30 -5.20
C ASN A 175 31.72 -10.84 -6.60
N SER A 176 30.86 -10.27 -7.44
CA SER A 176 31.23 -9.91 -8.83
C SER A 176 31.17 -8.40 -9.06
N GLU A 177 32.05 -7.86 -9.90
CA GLU A 177 31.99 -6.43 -10.28
C GLU A 177 30.61 -6.04 -10.84
N LYS A 178 30.01 -6.93 -11.64
CA LYS A 178 28.65 -6.75 -12.15
C LYS A 178 27.61 -6.63 -11.04
N SER A 179 27.69 -7.43 -9.98
CA SER A 179 26.76 -7.35 -8.85
C SER A 179 26.96 -6.05 -8.07
N HIS A 180 28.19 -5.57 -7.90
CA HIS A 180 28.46 -4.28 -7.24
C HIS A 180 27.99 -3.08 -8.08
N GLY A 181 28.16 -3.11 -9.41
CA GLY A 181 27.61 -2.10 -10.31
C GLY A 181 26.07 -2.04 -10.25
N MET A 182 25.41 -3.19 -10.24
CA MET A 182 23.95 -3.26 -10.04
C MET A 182 23.54 -2.78 -8.64
N ALA A 183 24.32 -3.07 -7.60
CA ALA A 183 24.06 -2.61 -6.24
C ALA A 183 24.10 -1.08 -6.14
N ILE A 184 25.11 -0.44 -6.75
CA ILE A 184 25.21 1.02 -6.84
C ILE A 184 23.96 1.59 -7.50
N ALA A 185 23.61 1.12 -8.70
CA ALA A 185 22.46 1.62 -9.45
C ALA A 185 21.14 1.45 -8.68
N ALA A 186 20.95 0.33 -7.97
CA ALA A 186 19.78 0.12 -7.12
C ALA A 186 19.73 1.09 -5.93
N LEU A 187 20.87 1.32 -5.26
CA LEU A 187 20.93 2.23 -4.10
C LEU A 187 20.73 3.70 -4.51
N GLU A 188 21.26 4.12 -5.66
CA GLU A 188 21.03 5.45 -6.22
C GLU A 188 19.55 5.66 -6.57
N ALA A 189 18.93 4.69 -7.26
CA ALA A 189 17.51 4.74 -7.57
C ALA A 189 16.63 4.77 -6.31
N SER A 190 17.00 4.00 -5.29
CA SER A 190 16.31 4.03 -3.99
C SER A 190 16.32 5.43 -3.36
N GLU A 191 17.45 6.13 -3.40
CA GLU A 191 17.58 7.49 -2.89
C GLU A 191 16.74 8.49 -3.70
N GLU A 192 16.73 8.36 -5.03
CA GLU A 192 15.90 9.19 -5.90
C GLU A 192 14.40 9.00 -5.62
N PHE A 193 13.94 7.75 -5.53
CA PHE A 193 12.56 7.44 -5.16
C PHE A 193 12.20 7.94 -3.75
N LEU A 194 13.15 7.95 -2.81
CA LEU A 194 12.92 8.51 -1.48
C LEU A 194 12.71 10.04 -1.54
N LYS A 195 13.50 10.73 -2.37
CA LYS A 195 13.32 12.18 -2.61
C LYS A 195 11.98 12.46 -3.30
N GLU A 196 11.58 11.64 -4.25
CA GLU A 196 10.25 11.74 -4.87
C GLU A 196 9.11 11.47 -3.87
N SER A 197 9.25 10.44 -3.02
CA SER A 197 8.29 10.12 -1.96
C SER A 197 8.05 11.32 -1.04
N LYS A 198 9.11 11.98 -0.56
CA LYS A 198 9.00 13.18 0.27
C LYS A 198 8.25 14.32 -0.44
N ARG A 199 8.52 14.55 -1.74
CA ARG A 199 7.81 15.56 -2.54
C ARG A 199 6.33 15.22 -2.72
N ALA A 200 6.02 13.96 -3.04
CA ALA A 200 4.66 13.48 -3.21
C ALA A 200 3.86 13.56 -1.89
N SER A 201 4.48 13.18 -0.76
CA SER A 201 3.92 13.32 0.58
C SER A 201 3.58 14.77 0.93
N ALA A 202 4.52 15.69 0.67
CA ALA A 202 4.30 17.12 0.89
C ALA A 202 3.13 17.66 0.06
N ALA A 203 3.05 17.28 -1.22
CA ALA A 203 1.96 17.67 -2.11
C ALA A 203 0.60 17.10 -1.63
N PHE A 204 0.57 15.83 -1.20
CA PHE A 204 -0.62 15.19 -0.63
C PHE A 204 -1.14 15.96 0.60
N HIS A 205 -0.26 16.30 1.54
CA HIS A 205 -0.63 17.01 2.76
C HIS A 205 -1.10 18.45 2.51
N ALA A 206 -0.50 19.13 1.52
CA ALA A 206 -0.89 20.47 1.10
C ALA A 206 -2.20 20.52 0.30
N THR A 207 -2.61 19.41 -0.33
CA THR A 207 -3.84 19.36 -1.13
C THR A 207 -5.07 19.27 -0.21
N PRO A 208 -6.12 20.11 -0.43
CA PRO A 208 -7.37 20.04 0.33
C PRO A 208 -8.07 18.67 0.26
N PRO A 209 -8.73 18.23 1.35
CA PRO A 209 -8.72 18.85 2.68
C PRO A 209 -7.33 18.70 3.32
N THR A 210 -6.70 19.78 3.77
CA THR A 210 -5.30 19.75 4.24
C THR A 210 -5.12 18.78 5.41
N SER A 211 -3.99 18.07 5.45
CA SER A 211 -3.70 17.10 6.50
C SER A 211 -2.35 17.35 7.13
N ARG A 212 -2.22 17.06 8.43
CA ARG A 212 -0.92 17.13 9.10
C ARG A 212 -0.04 15.98 8.64
N SER A 213 1.24 16.26 8.42
CA SER A 213 2.23 15.21 8.18
C SER A 213 2.51 14.50 9.50
N PRO A 214 2.22 13.19 9.62
CA PRO A 214 2.49 12.45 10.84
C PRO A 214 4.00 12.22 11.01
N THR A 215 4.44 12.05 12.26
CA THR A 215 5.81 11.60 12.52
C THR A 215 6.02 10.22 11.87
N PRO A 216 7.07 10.04 11.06
CA PRO A 216 7.33 8.75 10.42
C PRO A 216 7.52 7.63 11.45
N PHE A 217 6.98 6.45 11.14
CA PHE A 217 7.19 5.21 11.89
C PHE A 217 7.38 4.03 10.92
N GLY A 218 7.74 2.86 11.44
CA GLY A 218 7.87 1.62 10.67
C GLY A 218 8.81 1.78 9.46
N THR A 219 8.36 1.29 8.30
CA THR A 219 9.10 1.34 7.03
C THR A 219 9.57 2.75 6.70
N ALA A 220 8.67 3.74 6.69
CA ALA A 220 9.01 5.10 6.29
C ALA A 220 10.12 5.72 7.17
N LYS A 221 10.03 5.52 8.50
CA LYS A 221 11.09 5.96 9.42
C LYS A 221 12.43 5.31 9.10
N TYR A 222 12.42 3.98 8.94
CA TYR A 222 13.63 3.24 8.63
C TYR A 222 14.28 3.75 7.34
N LEU A 223 13.51 3.91 6.26
CA LEU A 223 14.01 4.43 4.99
C LEU A 223 14.61 5.83 5.12
N PHE A 224 13.94 6.75 5.84
CA PHE A 224 14.44 8.10 6.06
C PHE A 224 15.74 8.14 6.88
N ASP A 225 15.89 7.25 7.85
CA ASP A 225 17.07 7.20 8.70
C ASP A 225 18.25 6.49 8.02
N LYS A 226 17.98 5.49 7.20
CA LYS A 226 18.97 4.54 6.68
C LYS A 226 19.48 4.86 5.29
N ILE A 227 18.59 5.11 4.33
CA ILE A 227 18.99 5.31 2.93
C ILE A 227 20.00 6.46 2.79
N PRO A 228 19.78 7.66 3.35
CA PRO A 228 20.73 8.77 3.16
C PRO A 228 22.14 8.49 3.69
N LYS A 229 22.25 7.64 4.72
CA LYS A 229 23.54 7.30 5.35
C LYS A 229 24.22 6.15 4.62
N GLU A 230 23.48 5.08 4.37
CA GLU A 230 24.04 3.81 3.90
C GLU A 230 24.15 3.75 2.38
N ALA A 231 23.20 4.31 1.62
CA ALA A 231 23.28 4.35 0.16
C ALA A 231 24.48 5.19 -0.27
N SER A 232 24.58 6.42 0.24
CA SER A 232 25.71 7.32 -0.07
C SER A 232 27.06 6.72 0.32
N SER A 233 27.18 6.08 1.49
CA SER A 233 28.44 5.46 1.91
C SER A 233 28.83 4.26 1.05
N LYS A 234 27.87 3.38 0.73
CA LYS A 234 28.13 2.17 -0.06
C LYS A 234 28.43 2.50 -1.52
N VAL A 235 27.72 3.47 -2.09
CA VAL A 235 27.99 3.99 -3.44
C VAL A 235 29.41 4.53 -3.51
N ARG A 236 29.84 5.36 -2.55
CA ARG A 236 31.21 5.88 -2.51
C ARG A 236 32.26 4.76 -2.40
N ILE A 237 32.08 3.82 -1.47
CA ILE A 237 33.02 2.71 -1.27
C ILE A 237 33.14 1.87 -2.55
N ASN A 238 32.03 1.53 -3.19
CA ASN A 238 32.07 0.73 -4.41
C ASN A 238 32.63 1.51 -5.60
N GLN A 239 32.41 2.83 -5.70
CA GLN A 239 33.04 3.67 -6.72
C GLN A 239 34.55 3.78 -6.55
N ASP A 240 35.04 3.76 -5.31
CA ASP A 240 36.48 3.83 -5.01
C ASP A 240 37.18 2.46 -5.26
N LEU A 241 36.46 1.34 -5.06
CA LEU A 241 37.00 -0.02 -5.18
C LEU A 241 36.86 -0.64 -6.58
N TYR A 242 35.80 -0.30 -7.31
CA TYR A 242 35.49 -0.88 -8.61
C TYR A 242 35.57 0.19 -9.71
N THR A 243 36.15 -0.16 -10.85
CA THR A 243 36.34 0.77 -11.97
C THR A 243 35.01 1.41 -12.39
N PRO A 244 34.97 2.74 -12.63
CA PRO A 244 33.76 3.47 -12.92
C PRO A 244 33.40 3.30 -14.39
N GLU A 245 32.96 2.10 -14.78
CA GLU A 245 31.91 2.08 -15.79
C GLU A 245 30.70 2.70 -15.09
N ARG A 246 30.54 4.02 -15.26
CA ARG A 246 29.32 4.72 -14.94
C ARG A 246 28.21 4.02 -15.71
N VAL A 247 27.56 3.05 -15.07
CA VAL A 247 26.28 2.55 -15.53
C VAL A 247 25.28 3.67 -15.23
N ILE A 248 25.31 4.72 -16.05
CA ILE A 248 24.16 5.59 -16.28
C ILE A 248 23.20 4.69 -17.05
N GLY A 249 22.52 3.83 -16.30
CA GLY A 249 21.60 2.83 -16.80
C GLY A 249 20.34 2.89 -15.98
N ALA A 250 19.23 2.48 -16.60
CA ALA A 250 18.00 2.24 -15.86
C ALA A 250 18.30 1.34 -14.64
N PRO A 251 17.63 1.57 -13.49
CA PRO A 251 17.85 0.74 -12.32
C PRO A 251 17.62 -0.74 -12.65
N PRO A 252 18.35 -1.66 -11.97
CA PRO A 252 18.25 -3.08 -12.27
C PRO A 252 16.81 -3.57 -12.07
N PRO A 253 16.35 -4.57 -12.85
CA PRO A 253 14.99 -5.08 -12.70
C PRO A 253 14.77 -5.64 -11.29
N LEU A 254 13.69 -5.22 -10.64
CA LEU A 254 13.29 -5.78 -9.36
C LEU A 254 12.84 -7.25 -9.54
N PRO A 255 13.15 -8.14 -8.58
CA PRO A 255 12.67 -9.51 -8.61
C PRO A 255 11.13 -9.58 -8.53
N ASP A 256 10.57 -10.53 -9.26
CA ASP A 256 9.14 -10.76 -9.32
C ASP A 256 8.71 -11.79 -8.27
N PHE A 257 7.89 -11.39 -7.29
CA PHE A 257 7.37 -12.26 -6.23
C PHE A 257 5.86 -12.35 -6.26
N SER A 258 5.30 -13.54 -5.98
CA SER A 258 3.87 -13.71 -5.79
C SER A 258 3.36 -12.87 -4.61
N LEU A 259 2.18 -12.30 -4.76
CA LEU A 259 1.50 -11.54 -3.71
C LEU A 259 1.01 -12.51 -2.62
N ALA A 260 1.46 -12.31 -1.38
CA ALA A 260 1.11 -13.21 -0.28
C ALA A 260 -0.22 -12.86 0.40
N LEU A 261 -0.61 -11.58 0.42
CA LEU A 261 -1.88 -11.17 1.01
C LEU A 261 -3.01 -11.24 -0.02
N THR A 262 -4.13 -11.82 0.38
CA THR A 262 -5.37 -11.85 -0.40
C THR A 262 -6.49 -11.18 0.41
N PRO A 263 -7.55 -10.70 -0.24
CA PRO A 263 -8.76 -10.29 0.47
C PRO A 263 -9.20 -11.39 1.45
N GLU A 264 -9.67 -11.00 2.63
CA GLU A 264 -10.33 -11.95 3.54
C GLU A 264 -11.62 -12.45 2.89
N ASP A 265 -11.88 -13.75 2.94
CA ASP A 265 -13.10 -14.32 2.38
C ASP A 265 -14.32 -13.72 3.09
N TYR A 266 -15.26 -13.19 2.31
CA TYR A 266 -16.51 -12.65 2.82
C TYR A 266 -17.66 -12.97 1.88
N ASP A 267 -18.67 -13.62 2.43
CA ASP A 267 -19.94 -13.91 1.76
C ASP A 267 -21.04 -13.02 2.33
N LEU A 268 -21.97 -12.64 1.46
CA LEU A 268 -23.19 -11.96 1.90
C LEU A 268 -23.96 -12.86 2.87
N PRO A 269 -24.55 -12.28 3.93
CA PRO A 269 -25.38 -13.06 4.85
C PRO A 269 -26.57 -13.66 4.09
N PRO A 270 -27.09 -14.83 4.54
CA PRO A 270 -28.28 -15.41 3.94
C PRO A 270 -29.48 -14.49 4.12
N LEU A 271 -30.49 -14.65 3.25
CA LEU A 271 -31.75 -13.92 3.36
C LEU A 271 -32.39 -14.20 4.73
N ASP A 272 -32.89 -13.15 5.38
CA ASP A 272 -33.53 -13.29 6.68
C ASP A 272 -34.77 -14.22 6.57
N PRO A 273 -34.90 -15.25 7.43
CA PRO A 273 -36.01 -16.20 7.37
C PRO A 273 -37.41 -15.58 7.43
N LEU A 274 -37.55 -14.33 7.92
CA LEU A 274 -38.82 -13.60 7.93
C LEU A 274 -39.35 -13.32 6.52
N TRP A 275 -38.50 -13.28 5.50
CA TRP A 275 -38.90 -13.09 4.11
C TRP A 275 -39.47 -14.35 3.44
N ASN A 276 -39.33 -15.53 4.06
CA ASN A 276 -39.83 -16.81 3.53
C ASN A 276 -41.27 -17.13 3.99
N LYS A 277 -41.96 -16.21 4.68
CA LYS A 277 -43.23 -16.50 5.39
C LYS A 277 -44.52 -16.11 4.65
N GLU A 278 -44.46 -15.60 3.42
CA GLU A 278 -45.67 -15.09 2.72
C GLU A 278 -46.30 -16.03 1.68
N ASP A 279 -45.78 -17.24 1.44
CA ASP A 279 -46.42 -18.20 0.52
C ASP A 279 -47.58 -19.01 1.15
N GLY A 280 -48.04 -18.63 2.35
CA GLY A 280 -49.00 -19.39 3.16
C GLY A 280 -50.45 -18.91 3.18
N HIS A 281 -50.82 -17.89 2.39
CA HIS A 281 -52.21 -17.42 2.31
C HIS A 281 -52.86 -17.84 1.00
N GLN A 282 -53.26 -19.12 0.93
CA GLN A 282 -54.38 -19.59 0.09
C GLN A 282 -55.71 -19.33 0.80
#